data_AF-A0A8J4DZF6-F1
#
_entry.id   AF-A0A8J4DZF6-F1
#
_cell.length_a   1.000
_cell.length_b   1.000
_cell.length_c   1.000
_cell.angle_alpha   90.00
_cell.angle_beta   90.00
_cell.angle_gamma   90.00
#
_symmetry.space_group_name_H-M   'P 1'
#
loop_
_entity.id
_entity.type
_entity.pdbx_description
1 polymer ?
#
loop_
_entity_poly.entity_id
_entity_poly.type
_entity_poly.pdbx_seq_one_letter_code
_entity_poly.pdbx_strand_id
1 'polypeptide(L)'
;MAGNSLFVDPYSIDDFRTYLQARLDESYSARLALTTAPAADLPALGRFDDAARTATRLDGLRREYVTRLDRLISALTAAENAAMTIAQRYRSADDLAGADPAEIRDAVRPVNDALDPGTARHA
;
A
#
# COMPACT_ATOMS: atom_id res chain seq x y z
N MET A 1 -1.36 16.83 -31.42
CA MET A 1 -1.18 16.80 -29.95
C MET A 1 -2.42 16.15 -29.37
N ALA A 2 -2.45 14.82 -29.28
CA ALA A 2 -3.59 14.09 -28.73
C ALA A 2 -3.45 14.11 -27.21
N GLY A 3 -4.31 14.88 -26.54
CA GLY A 3 -4.41 14.87 -25.09
C GLY A 3 -4.76 13.46 -24.63
N ASN A 4 -3.92 12.91 -23.77
CA ASN A 4 -4.17 11.67 -23.07
C ASN A 4 -5.31 11.89 -22.06
N SER A 5 -6.54 12.01 -22.58
CA SER A 5 -7.77 12.17 -21.81
C SER A 5 -7.97 10.91 -20.98
N LEU A 6 -7.57 10.95 -19.71
CA LEU A 6 -7.90 9.92 -18.74
C LEU A 6 -9.41 10.01 -18.46
N PHE A 7 -10.22 9.38 -19.30
CA PHE A 7 -11.64 9.16 -19.00
C PHE A 7 -11.71 8.14 -17.87
N VAL A 8 -12.08 8.59 -16.67
CA VAL A 8 -12.31 7.72 -15.52
C VAL A 8 -13.82 7.65 -15.28
N ASP A 9 -14.43 6.51 -15.60
CA ASP A 9 -15.85 6.26 -15.36
C ASP A 9 -16.11 6.08 -13.84
N PRO A 10 -17.12 6.71 -13.23
CA PRO A 10 -17.49 6.47 -11.83
C PRO A 10 -17.64 4.98 -11.46
N TYR A 11 -18.16 4.15 -12.36
CA TYR A 11 -18.23 2.69 -12.15
C TYR A 11 -16.84 2.05 -12.08
N SER A 12 -15.88 2.55 -12.87
CA SER A 12 -14.49 2.09 -12.81
C SER A 12 -13.80 2.45 -11.49
N ILE A 13 -14.20 3.54 -10.84
CA ILE A 13 -13.66 3.92 -9.52
C ILE A 13 -14.20 2.99 -8.44
N ASP A 14 -15.48 2.62 -8.48
CA ASP A 14 -16.07 1.71 -7.50
C ASP A 14 -15.53 0.28 -7.63
N ASP A 15 -15.37 -0.19 -8.87
CA ASP A 15 -14.68 -1.45 -9.15
C ASP A 15 -13.23 -1.40 -8.65
N PHE A 16 -12.50 -0.32 -8.95
CA PHE A 16 -11.14 -0.13 -8.47
C PHE A 16 -11.05 -0.13 -6.94
N ARG A 17 -12.01 0.48 -6.24
CA ARG A 17 -12.10 0.45 -4.77
C ARG A 17 -12.33 -0.96 -4.25
N THR A 18 -13.19 -1.75 -4.89
CA THR A 18 -13.40 -3.16 -4.53
C THR A 18 -12.11 -3.97 -4.63
N TYR A 19 -11.35 -3.79 -5.72
CA TYR A 19 -10.04 -4.43 -5.88
C TYR A 19 -9.01 -3.96 -4.84
N LEU A 20 -8.99 -2.66 -4.51
CA LEU A 20 -8.10 -2.11 -3.48
C LEU A 20 -8.40 -2.71 -2.09
N GLN A 21 -9.67 -2.84 -1.73
CA GLN A 21 -10.08 -3.41 -0.45
C GLN A 21 -9.65 -4.86 -0.32
N ALA A 22 -9.87 -5.68 -1.36
CA ALA A 22 -9.40 -7.07 -1.36
C ALA A 22 -7.88 -7.17 -1.17
N ARG A 23 -7.10 -6.24 -1.74
CA ARG A 23 -5.64 -6.20 -1.58
C ARG A 23 -5.19 -5.68 -0.22
N LEU A 24 -5.94 -4.76 0.39
CA LEU A 24 -5.72 -4.33 1.77
C LEU A 24 -5.92 -5.49 2.74
N ASP A 25 -7.03 -6.22 2.60
CA ASP A 25 -7.34 -7.38 3.47
C ASP A 25 -6.28 -8.48 3.37
N GLU A 26 -5.81 -8.76 2.16
CA GLU A 26 -4.71 -9.71 1.93
C GLU A 26 -3.41 -9.23 2.57
N SER A 27 -3.08 -7.94 2.44
CA SER A 27 -1.86 -7.34 3.01
C SER A 27 -1.90 -7.35 4.54
N TYR A 28 -3.04 -7.02 5.14
CA TYR A 28 -3.23 -7.11 6.59
C TYR A 28 -3.14 -8.54 7.09
N SER A 29 -3.74 -9.49 6.38
CA SER A 29 -3.69 -10.91 6.73
C SER A 29 -2.25 -11.45 6.67
N ALA A 30 -1.49 -11.10 5.63
CA ALA A 30 -0.08 -11.48 5.50
C ALA A 30 0.78 -10.87 6.62
N ARG A 31 0.55 -9.59 6.94
CA ARG A 31 1.25 -8.91 8.04
C ARG A 31 0.93 -9.54 9.39
N LEU A 32 -0.34 -9.87 9.63
CA LEU A 32 -0.77 -10.57 10.84
C LEU A 32 -0.07 -11.93 10.95
N ALA A 33 -0.06 -12.72 9.87
CA ALA A 33 0.62 -14.02 9.85
C ALA A 33 2.12 -13.90 10.21
N LEU A 34 2.82 -12.87 9.73
CA LEU A 34 4.25 -12.64 10.04
C LEU A 34 4.52 -12.09 11.44
N THR A 35 3.49 -11.62 12.15
CA THR A 35 3.62 -10.97 13.46
C THR A 35 3.01 -11.78 14.61
N THR A 36 2.01 -12.62 14.33
CA THR A 36 1.25 -13.35 15.37
C THR A 36 1.24 -14.87 15.19
N ALA A 37 1.65 -15.40 14.04
CA ALA A 37 1.76 -16.86 13.92
C ALA A 37 2.85 -17.39 14.87
N PRO A 38 2.79 -18.66 15.30
CA PRO A 38 3.87 -19.31 16.06
C PRO A 38 5.25 -19.25 15.35
N ALA A 39 5.25 -19.02 14.03
CA ALA A 39 6.44 -18.79 13.22
C ALA A 39 7.01 -17.35 13.32
N ALA A 40 6.34 -16.44 14.04
CA ALA A 40 6.83 -15.08 14.32
C ALA A 40 7.91 -15.07 15.41
N ASP A 41 7.92 -16.09 16.27
CA ASP A 41 8.98 -16.31 17.25
C ASP A 41 10.23 -16.88 16.58
N LEU A 42 11.42 -16.51 17.08
CA LEU A 42 12.66 -17.11 16.62
C LEU A 42 12.54 -18.64 16.77
N PRO A 43 12.75 -19.42 15.70
CA PRO A 43 12.72 -20.87 15.82
C PRO A 43 13.80 -21.29 16.81
N ALA A 44 13.42 -22.09 17.81
CA ALA A 44 14.33 -22.61 18.82
C ALA A 44 15.23 -23.70 18.21
N LEU A 45 16.14 -23.28 17.32
CA LEU A 45 17.05 -24.16 16.57
C LEU A 45 18.19 -24.74 17.44
N GLY A 46 18.15 -24.52 18.77
CA GLY A 46 19.18 -24.95 19.72
C GLY A 46 20.30 -23.93 19.91
N ARG A 47 21.33 -24.30 20.67
CA ARG A 47 22.48 -23.42 21.03
C ARG A 47 23.69 -23.55 20.11
N PHE A 48 23.56 -24.27 19.00
CA PHE A 48 24.63 -24.35 18.03
C PHE A 48 24.80 -22.99 17.34
N ASP A 49 26.04 -22.61 17.06
CA ASP A 49 26.36 -21.30 16.46
C ASP A 49 25.62 -21.08 15.14
N ASP A 50 25.51 -22.11 14.31
CA ASP A 50 24.79 -22.07 13.04
C ASP A 50 23.27 -21.89 13.21
N ALA A 51 22.72 -22.48 14.27
CA ALA A 51 21.32 -22.34 14.63
C ALA A 51 20.99 -20.90 15.04
N ALA A 52 21.85 -20.28 15.87
CA ALA A 52 21.71 -18.88 16.27
C ALA A 52 21.79 -17.93 15.05
N ARG A 53 22.80 -18.11 14.18
CA ARG A 53 22.95 -17.30 12.96
C ARG A 53 21.75 -17.43 12.02
N THR A 54 21.24 -18.64 11.85
CA THR A 54 20.07 -18.91 10.99
C THR A 54 18.82 -18.25 11.56
N ALA A 55 18.60 -18.35 12.87
CA ALA A 55 17.45 -17.72 13.52
C ALA A 55 17.50 -16.19 13.42
N THR A 56 18.68 -15.56 13.62
CA THR A 56 18.86 -14.12 13.40
C THR A 56 18.58 -13.71 11.96
N ARG A 57 19.05 -14.50 10.97
CA ARG A 57 18.81 -14.21 9.55
C ARG A 57 17.31 -14.28 9.21
N LEU A 58 16.61 -15.30 9.70
CA LEU A 58 15.16 -15.45 9.47
C LEU A 58 14.37 -14.31 10.10
N ASP A 59 14.74 -13.88 11.31
CA ASP A 59 14.11 -12.74 11.95
C ASP A 59 14.38 -11.42 11.20
N GLY A 60 15.60 -11.24 10.66
CA GLY A 60 15.92 -10.11 9.79
C GLY A 60 15.03 -10.07 8.54
N LEU A 61 14.88 -11.20 7.85
CA LEU A 61 14.00 -11.32 6.67
C LEU A 61 12.53 -11.04 7.04
N ARG A 62 12.05 -11.59 8.16
CA ARG A 62 10.69 -11.36 8.65
C ARG A 62 10.42 -9.87 8.87
N ARG A 63 11.32 -9.16 9.57
CA ARG A 63 11.20 -7.71 9.80
C ARG A 63 11.18 -6.93 8.48
N GLU A 64 12.03 -7.29 7.53
CA GLU A 64 12.05 -6.65 6.21
C GLU A 64 10.72 -6.82 5.47
N TYR A 65 10.14 -8.02 5.48
CA TYR A 65 8.83 -8.27 4.86
C TYR A 65 7.70 -7.52 5.57
N VAL A 66 7.71 -7.43 6.90
CA VAL A 66 6.75 -6.62 7.67
C VAL A 66 6.84 -5.15 7.25
N THR A 67 8.05 -4.58 7.16
CA THR A 67 8.22 -3.19 6.69
C THR A 67 7.71 -2.98 5.26
N ARG A 68 7.92 -3.96 4.36
CA ARG A 68 7.39 -3.88 2.99
C ARG A 68 5.86 -3.93 2.97
N LEU A 69 5.25 -4.78 3.79
CA LEU A 69 3.79 -4.87 3.92
C LEU A 69 3.20 -3.60 4.53
N ASP A 70 3.84 -2.99 5.52
CA ASP A 70 3.40 -1.72 6.11
C ASP A 70 3.36 -0.59 5.06
N ARG A 71 4.38 -0.52 4.19
CA ARG A 71 4.41 0.44 3.08
C ARG A 71 3.31 0.17 2.06
N LEU A 72 3.10 -1.10 1.71
CA LEU A 72 2.03 -1.49 0.80
C LEU A 72 0.66 -1.11 1.35
N ILE A 73 0.39 -1.40 2.63
CA ILE A 73 -0.85 -1.02 3.32
C ILE A 73 -1.02 0.50 3.26
N SER A 74 0.02 1.27 3.60
CA SER A 74 -0.03 2.73 3.55
C SER A 74 -0.34 3.26 2.15
N ALA A 75 0.27 2.70 1.10
CA ALA A 75 0.03 3.09 -0.28
C ALA A 75 -1.39 2.74 -0.75
N LEU A 76 -1.89 1.56 -0.40
CA LEU A 76 -3.25 1.14 -0.75
C LEU A 76 -4.30 2.00 -0.02
N THR A 77 -4.09 2.33 1.25
CA THR A 77 -4.97 3.25 2.00
C THR A 77 -4.92 4.66 1.40
N ALA A 78 -3.75 5.15 1.00
CA ALA A 78 -3.64 6.43 0.29
C ALA A 78 -4.40 6.40 -1.05
N ALA A 79 -4.35 5.29 -1.78
CA ALA A 79 -5.05 5.13 -3.05
C ALA A 79 -6.58 5.09 -2.86
N GLU A 80 -7.06 4.42 -1.82
CA GLU A 80 -8.48 4.41 -1.45
C GLU A 80 -8.97 5.83 -1.10
N ASN A 81 -8.20 6.58 -0.30
CA ASN A 81 -8.53 7.96 0.06
C ASN A 81 -8.52 8.90 -1.16
N ALA A 82 -7.56 8.73 -2.07
CA ALA A 82 -7.52 9.48 -3.32
C ALA A 82 -8.75 9.17 -4.18
N ALA A 83 -9.09 7.89 -4.35
CA ALA A 83 -10.26 7.45 -5.09
C ALA A 83 -11.56 8.00 -4.48
N MET A 84 -11.70 7.98 -3.15
CA MET A 84 -12.84 8.58 -2.46
C MET A 84 -12.92 10.09 -2.68
N THR A 85 -11.79 10.79 -2.59
CA THR A 85 -11.74 12.25 -2.79
C THR A 85 -12.14 12.61 -4.22
N ILE A 86 -11.62 11.88 -5.21
CA ILE A 86 -11.95 12.08 -6.62
C ILE A 86 -13.44 11.78 -6.86
N ALA A 87 -13.96 10.65 -6.37
CA ALA A 87 -15.38 10.28 -6.52
C ALA A 87 -16.33 11.27 -5.84
N GLN A 88 -15.93 11.89 -4.72
CA GLN A 88 -16.75 12.89 -4.03
C GLN A 88 -16.77 14.24 -4.75
N ARG A 89 -15.62 14.67 -5.29
CA ARG A 89 -15.47 15.98 -5.98
C ARG A 89 -15.99 15.96 -7.41
N TYR A 90 -15.80 14.84 -8.11
CA TYR A 90 -16.10 14.71 -9.52
C TYR A 90 -17.16 13.61 -9.71
N ARG A 91 -18.42 13.99 -9.53
CA ARG A 91 -19.55 13.05 -9.62
C ARG A 91 -19.99 12.79 -11.05
N SER A 92 -19.61 13.68 -11.96
CA SER A 92 -19.91 13.58 -13.40
C SER A 92 -18.67 13.75 -14.26
N ALA A 93 -18.76 13.30 -15.51
CA ALA A 93 -17.70 13.48 -16.50
C ALA A 93 -17.43 14.97 -16.80
N ASP A 94 -18.44 15.82 -16.70
CA ASP A 94 -18.32 17.26 -16.89
C ASP A 94 -17.55 17.93 -15.74
N ASP A 95 -17.75 17.46 -14.50
CA ASP A 95 -16.97 17.94 -13.35
C ASP A 95 -15.49 17.59 -13.50
N LEU A 96 -15.19 16.39 -14.01
CA LEU A 96 -13.81 15.94 -14.22
C LEU A 96 -13.15 16.66 -15.40
N ALA A 97 -13.89 16.99 -16.46
CA ALA A 97 -13.37 17.73 -17.61
C ALA A 97 -13.00 19.19 -17.25
N GLY A 98 -13.68 19.77 -16.25
CA GLY A 98 -13.37 21.08 -15.69
C GLY A 98 -12.36 21.05 -14.53
N ALA A 99 -11.94 19.87 -14.09
CA ALA A 99 -11.04 19.69 -12.95
C ALA A 99 -9.65 20.27 -13.23
N ASP A 100 -9.06 20.93 -12.23
CA ASP A 100 -7.64 21.30 -12.29
C ASP A 100 -6.77 20.03 -12.19
N PRO A 101 -5.94 19.72 -13.20
CA PRO A 101 -5.02 18.58 -13.14
C PRO A 101 -4.06 18.62 -11.96
N ALA A 102 -3.76 19.81 -11.41
CA ALA A 102 -2.95 19.95 -10.20
C ALA A 102 -3.65 19.35 -8.96
N GLU A 103 -4.96 19.55 -8.82
CA GLU A 103 -5.72 19.00 -7.70
C GLU A 103 -5.80 17.47 -7.74
N ILE A 104 -6.00 16.90 -8.93
CA ILE A 104 -5.99 15.44 -9.08
C ILE A 104 -4.61 14.90 -8.72
N ARG A 105 -3.53 15.52 -9.22
CA ARG A 105 -2.16 15.11 -8.89
C ARG A 105 -1.89 15.19 -7.38
N ASP A 106 -2.33 16.25 -6.72
CA ASP A 106 -2.17 16.42 -5.28
C ASP A 106 -2.97 15.37 -4.50
N ALA A 107 -4.14 14.97 -4.98
CA ALA A 107 -4.94 13.90 -4.36
C ALA A 107 -4.22 12.54 -4.42
N VAL A 108 -3.46 12.24 -5.48
CA VAL A 108 -2.73 10.96 -5.62
C VAL A 108 -1.30 11.02 -5.06
N ARG A 109 -0.75 12.20 -4.78
CA ARG A 109 0.62 12.36 -4.24
C ARG A 109 0.92 11.48 -3.00
N PRO A 110 0.01 11.32 -2.02
CA PRO A 110 0.25 10.46 -0.86
C PRO A 110 0.52 8.99 -1.21
N VAL A 111 0.04 8.50 -2.37
CA VAL A 111 0.34 7.14 -2.85
C VAL A 111 1.82 6.99 -3.20
N ASN A 112 2.38 7.99 -3.89
CA ASN A 112 3.81 7.99 -4.24
C ASN A 112 4.68 8.12 -2.98
N ASP A 113 4.28 8.98 -2.05
CA ASP A 113 5.01 9.18 -0.78
C ASP A 113 5.07 7.91 0.07
N ALA A 114 4.02 7.07 0.02
CA ALA A 114 3.95 5.79 0.71
C ALA A 114 4.78 4.68 0.04
N LEU A 115 5.01 4.78 -1.27
CA LEU A 115 5.81 3.82 -2.04
C LEU A 115 7.31 4.17 -2.05
N ASP A 116 7.68 5.41 -1.75
CA ASP A 116 9.09 5.83 -1.70
C ASP A 116 9.81 5.19 -0.49
N PRO A 117 10.86 4.37 -0.70
CA PRO A 117 11.66 3.81 0.38
C PRO A 117 12.44 4.86 1.20
N GLY A 118 12.49 6.13 0.78
CA GLY A 118 13.23 7.24 1.40
C GLY A 118 12.54 7.91 2.60
N THR A 119 11.21 7.91 2.68
CA THR A 119 10.44 8.61 3.74
C THR A 119 10.51 7.92 5.10
N ALA A 120 10.71 6.59 5.15
CA ALA A 120 10.83 5.84 6.41
C ALA A 120 12.23 5.89 7.06
N ARG A 121 13.23 6.55 6.44
CA ARG A 121 14.58 6.71 7.03
C ARG A 121 14.77 8.03 7.79
N HIS A 122 13.76 8.90 7.79
CA HIS A 122 13.80 10.21 8.44
C HIS A 122 12.49 10.48 9.18
N ALA A 123 12.23 9.70 10.23
CA ALA A 123 11.29 10.05 11.30
C ALA A 123 11.82 9.48 12.63
#